data_AF-A0A0B0CVS9-F1
#
_entry.id   AF-A0A0B0CVS9-F1
#
_cell.length_a   1.000
_cell.length_b   1.000
_cell.length_c   1.000
_cell.angle_alpha   90.00
_cell.angle_beta   90.00
_cell.angle_gamma   90.00
#
_symmetry.space_group_name_H-M   'P 1'
#
loop_
_entity.id
_entity.type
_entity.pdbx_description
1 polymer ?
#
loop_
_entity_poly.entity_id
_entity_poly.type
_entity_poly.pdbx_seq_one_letter_code
_entity_poly.pdbx_strand_id
1 'polypeptide(L)'
;MGVSILIGSFIGGYGSRFMSEDGINIVYGTLALIATIMMFVPKKGLDDQALDEVKFNRWLAASLALIVGVGAGIVGAAGAFLLVPIMLVVLKIPTRMTIASSLAITLISSIGATVGKVTTGQVEYLPAAIMVIASLIAAPLGAMAGKKVNTKVLQTILALLILATTIKVWSDIF
;
A
#
# COMPACT_ATOMS: atom_id res chain seq x y z
N MET A 1 0.41 -8.77 -11.36
CA MET A 1 0.16 -7.91 -10.19
C MET A 1 -0.93 -6.89 -10.44
N GLY A 2 -0.84 -6.03 -11.48
CA GLY A 2 -1.83 -4.97 -11.73
C GLY A 2 -3.31 -5.43 -11.76
N VAL A 3 -3.65 -6.39 -12.63
CA VAL A 3 -5.04 -6.92 -12.69
C VAL A 3 -5.46 -7.54 -11.35
N SER A 4 -4.56 -8.29 -10.71
CA SER A 4 -4.83 -8.94 -9.42
C SER A 4 -5.13 -7.94 -8.31
N ILE A 5 -4.38 -6.83 -8.23
CA ILE A 5 -4.64 -5.79 -7.22
C ILE A 5 -5.91 -5.01 -7.52
N LEU A 6 -6.24 -4.76 -8.80
CA LEU A 6 -7.48 -4.09 -9.20
C LEU A 6 -8.70 -4.89 -8.73
N ILE A 7 -8.70 -6.19 -9.04
CA ILE A 7 -9.78 -7.10 -8.64
C ILE A 7 -9.84 -7.18 -7.11
N GLY A 8 -8.70 -7.37 -6.46
CA GLY A 8 -8.62 -7.41 -5.01
C GLY A 8 -9.17 -6.14 -4.36
N SER A 9 -8.73 -4.96 -4.81
CA SER A 9 -9.13 -3.68 -4.22
C SER A 9 -10.58 -3.33 -4.48
N PHE A 10 -11.14 -3.72 -5.63
CA PHE A 10 -12.58 -3.64 -5.87
C PHE A 10 -13.37 -4.55 -4.93
N ILE A 11 -12.98 -5.83 -4.81
CA ILE A 11 -13.63 -6.79 -3.90
C ILE A 11 -13.56 -6.29 -2.45
N GLY A 12 -12.39 -5.81 -2.02
CA GLY A 12 -12.20 -5.27 -0.68
C GLY A 12 -13.03 -4.02 -0.42
N GLY A 13 -13.03 -3.06 -1.35
CA GLY A 13 -13.79 -1.82 -1.23
C GLY A 13 -15.30 -2.02 -1.29
N TYR A 14 -15.77 -2.96 -2.10
CA TYR A 14 -17.18 -3.34 -2.14
C TYR A 14 -17.57 -4.15 -0.89
N GLY A 15 -16.72 -5.08 -0.47
CA GLY A 15 -16.94 -5.96 0.68
C GLY A 15 -16.92 -5.24 2.03
N SER A 16 -16.20 -4.11 2.14
CA SER A 16 -16.14 -3.35 3.40
C SER A 16 -17.49 -2.82 3.86
N ARG A 17 -18.49 -2.71 2.99
CA ARG A 17 -19.86 -2.31 3.37
C ARG A 17 -20.51 -3.25 4.40
N PHE A 18 -20.03 -4.50 4.46
CA PHE A 18 -20.54 -5.51 5.39
C PHE A 18 -19.76 -5.55 6.71
N MET A 19 -18.74 -4.72 6.84
CA MET A 19 -17.88 -4.67 8.02
C MET A 19 -18.25 -3.47 8.88
N SER A 20 -18.21 -3.66 10.20
CA SER A 20 -18.24 -2.53 11.14
C SER A 20 -16.94 -1.74 11.07
N GLU A 21 -16.97 -0.52 11.59
CA GLU A 21 -15.80 0.35 11.71
C GLU A 21 -14.66 -0.35 12.48
N ASP A 22 -14.98 -1.01 13.60
CA ASP A 22 -14.02 -1.81 14.37
C ASP A 22 -13.41 -2.94 13.53
N GLY A 23 -14.24 -3.61 12.70
CA GLY A 23 -13.77 -4.65 11.80
C GLY A 23 -12.77 -4.13 10.77
N ILE A 24 -13.04 -2.95 10.19
CA ILE A 24 -12.12 -2.28 9.26
C ILE A 24 -10.83 -1.90 9.98
N ASN A 25 -10.91 -1.37 11.20
CA ASN A 25 -9.75 -0.99 12.01
C ASN A 25 -8.89 -2.20 12.39
N ILE A 26 -9.49 -3.35 12.74
CA ILE A 26 -8.76 -4.60 12.99
C ILE A 26 -8.03 -5.08 11.74
N VAL A 27 -8.69 -5.05 10.57
CA VAL A 27 -8.05 -5.38 9.30
C VAL A 27 -6.88 -4.43 9.04
N TYR A 28 -7.08 -3.12 9.23
CA TYR A 28 -6.02 -2.14 9.03
C TYR A 28 -4.84 -2.35 9.95
N GLY A 29 -5.08 -2.51 11.25
CA GLY A 29 -4.06 -2.73 12.27
C GLY A 29 -3.27 -4.00 12.04
N THR A 30 -3.91 -5.06 11.55
CA THR A 30 -3.25 -6.32 11.18
C THR A 30 -2.33 -6.13 9.97
N LEU A 31 -2.81 -5.48 8.92
CA LEU A 31 -2.02 -5.22 7.71
C LEU A 31 -0.85 -4.27 7.99
N ALA A 32 -1.08 -3.23 8.79
CA ALA A 32 -0.07 -2.28 9.21
C ALA A 32 1.02 -2.97 10.04
N LEU A 33 0.64 -3.83 10.99
CA LEU A 33 1.58 -4.63 11.78
C LEU A 33 2.45 -5.54 10.89
N ILE A 34 1.84 -6.23 9.93
CA ILE A 34 2.56 -7.07 8.96
C ILE A 34 3.56 -6.20 8.15
N ALA A 35 3.12 -5.04 7.65
CA ALA A 35 3.97 -4.12 6.90
C ALA A 35 5.14 -3.60 7.75
N THR A 36 4.88 -3.24 9.02
CA THR A 36 5.91 -2.82 9.98
C THR A 36 6.94 -3.92 10.17
N ILE A 37 6.51 -5.14 10.51
CA ILE A 37 7.42 -6.26 10.73
C ILE A 37 8.31 -6.48 9.49
N MET A 38 7.71 -6.51 8.29
CA MET A 38 8.46 -6.69 7.05
C MET A 38 9.47 -5.56 6.79
N MET A 39 9.16 -4.31 7.15
CA MET A 39 10.09 -3.19 6.96
C MET A 39 11.35 -3.29 7.82
N PHE A 40 11.27 -3.93 8.99
CA PHE A 40 12.43 -4.16 9.86
C PHE A 40 13.27 -5.38 9.44
N VAL A 41 12.80 -6.18 8.48
CA VAL A 41 13.59 -7.31 7.95
C VAL A 41 14.76 -6.76 7.12
N PRO A 42 16.03 -7.10 7.46
CA PRO A 42 17.19 -6.58 6.76
C PRO A 42 17.26 -7.08 5.31
N LYS A 43 17.33 -6.13 4.37
CA LYS A 43 17.36 -6.34 2.93
C LYS A 43 18.82 -6.39 2.46
N LYS A 44 19.42 -7.58 2.36
CA LYS A 44 20.82 -7.74 1.91
C LYS A 44 20.90 -7.91 0.39
N GLY A 45 21.71 -7.10 -0.28
CA GLY A 45 22.23 -7.36 -1.64
C GLY A 45 21.22 -7.30 -2.80
N LEU A 46 20.12 -6.58 -2.66
CA LEU A 46 19.05 -6.50 -3.68
C LEU A 46 19.28 -5.40 -4.73
N ASP A 47 20.03 -4.36 -4.40
CA ASP A 47 20.18 -3.17 -5.25
C ASP A 47 21.34 -3.27 -6.26
N ASP A 48 22.16 -4.33 -6.19
CA ASP A 48 23.31 -4.57 -7.09
C ASP A 48 22.96 -5.46 -8.30
N GLN A 49 21.71 -5.95 -8.39
CA GLN A 49 21.26 -6.80 -9.49
C GLN A 49 20.83 -5.96 -10.71
N ALA A 50 21.28 -6.36 -11.90
CA ALA A 50 20.82 -5.80 -13.16
C ALA A 50 19.29 -6.00 -13.30
N LEU A 51 18.56 -4.97 -13.73
CA LEU A 51 17.08 -4.96 -13.79
C LEU A 51 16.50 -6.07 -14.68
N ASP A 52 17.33 -6.52 -15.61
CA ASP A 52 17.13 -7.53 -16.65
C ASP A 52 17.29 -8.97 -16.13
N GLU A 53 17.90 -9.19 -14.96
CA GLU A 53 18.06 -10.52 -14.34
C GLU A 53 17.06 -10.81 -13.22
N VAL A 54 16.15 -9.88 -12.92
CA VAL A 54 15.19 -10.01 -11.81
C VAL A 54 14.15 -11.11 -12.12
N LYS A 55 14.39 -12.30 -11.59
CA LYS A 55 13.45 -13.43 -11.63
C LYS A 55 12.62 -13.48 -10.37
N PHE A 56 11.31 -13.29 -10.50
CA PHE A 56 10.34 -13.51 -9.42
C PHE A 56 9.19 -14.40 -9.89
N ASN A 57 8.56 -15.11 -8.95
CA ASN A 57 7.43 -15.96 -9.25
C ASN A 57 6.18 -15.10 -9.53
N ARG A 58 5.73 -15.11 -10.80
CA ARG A 58 4.57 -14.31 -11.26
C ARG A 58 3.26 -14.69 -10.57
N TRP A 59 3.06 -15.98 -10.28
CA TRP A 59 1.87 -16.48 -9.59
C TRP A 59 1.84 -16.06 -8.13
N LEU A 60 3.01 -16.16 -7.46
CA LEU A 60 3.17 -15.64 -6.09
C LEU A 60 2.92 -14.13 -6.05
N ALA A 61 3.49 -13.38 -6.98
CA ALA A 61 3.28 -11.93 -7.06
C ALA A 61 1.81 -11.56 -7.32
N ALA A 62 1.12 -12.30 -8.20
CA ALA A 62 -0.30 -12.09 -8.47
C ALA A 62 -1.19 -12.39 -7.26
N SER A 63 -0.96 -13.52 -6.57
CA SER A 63 -1.73 -13.88 -5.36
C SER A 63 -1.51 -12.88 -4.23
N LEU A 64 -0.27 -12.50 -3.95
CA LEU A 64 0.04 -11.46 -2.94
C LEU A 64 -0.60 -10.12 -3.31
N ALA A 65 -0.52 -9.71 -4.58
CA ALA A 65 -1.15 -8.48 -5.03
C ALA A 65 -2.68 -8.50 -4.86
N LEU A 66 -3.32 -9.66 -5.04
CA LEU A 66 -4.76 -9.82 -4.80
C LEU A 66 -5.09 -9.67 -3.30
N ILE A 67 -4.37 -10.37 -2.42
CA ILE A 67 -4.58 -10.31 -0.96
C ILE A 67 -4.37 -8.88 -0.45
N VAL A 68 -3.27 -8.25 -0.87
CA VAL A 68 -2.98 -6.85 -0.55
C VAL A 68 -4.06 -5.94 -1.09
N GLY A 69 -4.54 -6.18 -2.31
CA GLY A 69 -5.64 -5.44 -2.92
C GLY A 69 -6.89 -5.51 -2.06
N VAL A 70 -7.32 -6.71 -1.64
CA VAL A 70 -8.50 -6.89 -0.77
C VAL A 70 -8.34 -6.11 0.52
N GLY A 71 -7.24 -6.30 1.24
CA GLY A 71 -6.97 -5.56 2.48
C GLY A 71 -6.94 -4.04 2.27
N ALA A 72 -6.26 -3.58 1.23
CA ALA A 72 -6.16 -2.17 0.87
C ALA A 72 -7.51 -1.55 0.47
N GLY A 73 -8.36 -2.31 -0.22
CA GLY A 73 -9.70 -1.91 -0.60
C GLY A 73 -10.61 -1.76 0.62
N ILE A 74 -10.53 -2.71 1.56
CA ILE A 74 -11.31 -2.66 2.81
C ILE A 74 -11.00 -1.37 3.57
N VAL A 75 -9.71 -1.13 3.82
CA VAL A 75 -9.22 0.04 4.55
C VAL A 75 -9.42 1.32 3.75
N GLY A 76 -9.28 1.29 2.43
CA GLY A 76 -9.28 2.46 1.56
C GLY A 76 -7.90 3.14 1.43
N ALA A 77 -6.82 2.49 1.87
CA ALA A 77 -5.45 3.05 1.85
C ALA A 77 -4.65 2.79 0.56
N ALA A 78 -5.30 2.31 -0.51
CA ALA A 78 -4.73 2.01 -1.83
C ALA A 78 -3.55 0.99 -1.88
N GLY A 79 -3.07 0.50 -0.73
CA GLY A 79 -2.19 -0.67 -0.60
C GLY A 79 -0.70 -0.40 -0.75
N ALA A 80 -0.29 0.84 -1.02
CA ALA A 80 1.11 1.22 -1.22
C ALA A 80 2.00 0.85 -0.02
N PHE A 81 1.51 1.11 1.20
CA PHE A 81 2.27 0.89 2.43
C PHE A 81 2.63 -0.59 2.68
N LEU A 82 1.79 -1.52 2.20
CA LEU A 82 1.99 -2.97 2.36
C LEU A 82 2.66 -3.59 1.12
N LEU A 83 2.38 -3.07 -0.07
CA LEU A 83 2.93 -3.58 -1.32
C LEU A 83 4.46 -3.40 -1.38
N VAL A 84 4.97 -2.24 -0.97
CA VAL A 84 6.41 -1.95 -0.97
C VAL A 84 7.22 -2.96 -0.15
N PRO A 85 6.91 -3.22 1.14
CA PRO A 85 7.65 -4.22 1.90
C PRO A 85 7.50 -5.64 1.34
N ILE A 86 6.34 -6.02 0.81
CA ILE A 86 6.16 -7.35 0.17
C ILE A 86 7.06 -7.50 -1.05
N MET A 87 7.13 -6.48 -1.91
CA MET A 87 7.98 -6.53 -3.10
C MET A 87 9.47 -6.64 -2.74
N LEU A 88 9.90 -5.91 -1.70
CA LEU A 88 11.29 -5.92 -1.24
C LEU A 88 11.68 -7.22 -0.52
N VAL A 89 10.83 -7.71 0.38
CA VAL A 89 11.17 -8.79 1.32
C VAL A 89 10.78 -10.16 0.78
N VAL A 90 9.57 -10.29 0.23
CA VAL A 90 9.03 -11.57 -0.22
C VAL A 90 9.41 -11.83 -1.68
N LEU A 91 9.18 -10.85 -2.55
CA LEU A 91 9.47 -10.99 -3.97
C LEU A 91 10.91 -10.67 -4.34
N LYS A 92 11.70 -10.12 -3.40
CA LYS A 92 13.13 -9.79 -3.58
C LYS A 92 13.36 -8.94 -4.83
N ILE A 93 12.48 -7.98 -5.08
CA ILE A 93 12.58 -7.05 -6.20
C ILE A 93 13.48 -5.88 -5.79
N PRO A 94 14.43 -5.43 -6.65
CA PRO A 94 15.31 -4.29 -6.35
C PRO A 94 14.52 -3.03 -5.97
N THR A 95 15.12 -2.17 -5.14
CA THR A 95 14.42 -1.00 -4.57
C THR A 95 13.91 -0.06 -5.65
N ARG A 96 14.73 0.22 -6.66
CA ARG A 96 14.37 1.12 -7.76
C ARG A 96 13.16 0.62 -8.55
N MET A 97 13.12 -0.67 -8.88
CA MET A 97 12.00 -1.28 -9.59
C MET A 97 10.74 -1.32 -8.72
N THR A 98 10.89 -1.60 -7.42
CA THR A 98 9.79 -1.59 -6.46
C THR A 98 9.13 -0.21 -6.40
N ILE A 99 9.89 0.88 -6.24
CA ILE A 99 9.34 2.25 -6.16
C ILE A 99 8.57 2.61 -7.43
N ALA A 100 9.15 2.35 -8.60
CA ALA A 100 8.51 2.66 -9.88
C ALA A 100 7.22 1.84 -10.08
N SER A 101 7.28 0.53 -9.83
CA SER A 101 6.16 -0.37 -10.01
C SER A 101 5.06 -0.13 -8.99
N SER A 102 5.41 0.18 -7.73
CA SER A 102 4.44 0.42 -6.66
C SER A 102 3.57 1.63 -6.95
N LEU A 103 4.09 2.69 -7.57
CA LEU A 103 3.30 3.85 -7.99
C LEU A 103 2.19 3.44 -8.97
N ALA A 104 2.55 2.71 -10.03
CA ALA A 104 1.59 2.24 -11.03
C ALA A 104 0.57 1.27 -10.43
N ILE A 105 1.03 0.33 -9.60
CA ILE A 105 0.17 -0.67 -8.94
C ILE A 105 -0.78 0.01 -7.94
N THR A 106 -0.31 1.03 -7.21
CA THR A 106 -1.14 1.82 -6.28
C THR A 106 -2.20 2.60 -7.03
N LEU A 107 -1.87 3.22 -8.17
CA LEU A 107 -2.86 3.90 -9.01
C LEU A 107 -3.98 2.94 -9.44
N ILE A 108 -3.61 1.75 -9.94
CA ILE A 108 -4.56 0.71 -10.34
C ILE A 108 -5.42 0.27 -9.14
N SER A 109 -4.79 0.04 -7.98
CA SER A 109 -5.47 -0.31 -6.75
C SER A 109 -6.47 0.76 -6.30
N SER A 110 -6.08 2.04 -6.35
CA SER A 110 -6.93 3.18 -6.02
C SER A 110 -8.18 3.22 -6.89
N ILE A 111 -8.06 2.92 -8.20
CA ILE A 111 -9.22 2.85 -9.09
C ILE A 111 -10.20 1.79 -8.60
N GLY A 112 -9.74 0.55 -8.37
CA GLY A 112 -10.60 -0.53 -7.88
C GLY A 112 -11.26 -0.21 -6.53
N ALA A 113 -10.48 0.29 -5.56
CA ALA A 113 -10.99 0.66 -4.24
C ALA A 113 -12.01 1.80 -4.30
N THR A 114 -11.73 2.83 -5.11
CA THR A 114 -12.63 3.99 -5.26
C THR A 114 -13.95 3.58 -5.89
N VAL A 115 -13.90 2.79 -6.97
CA VAL A 115 -15.11 2.28 -7.62
C VAL A 115 -15.91 1.41 -6.64
N GLY A 116 -15.24 0.52 -5.90
CA GLY A 116 -15.87 -0.29 -4.85
C GLY A 116 -16.58 0.56 -3.80
N LYS A 117 -15.91 1.56 -3.23
CA LYS A 117 -16.48 2.40 -2.15
C LYS A 117 -17.57 3.35 -2.64
N VAL A 118 -17.39 3.98 -3.81
CA VAL A 118 -18.38 4.89 -4.42
C VAL A 118 -19.66 4.13 -4.77
N THR A 119 -19.56 2.94 -5.36
CA THR A 119 -20.75 2.14 -5.73
C THR A 119 -21.55 1.66 -4.51
N THR A 120 -20.92 1.58 -3.35
CA THR A 120 -21.57 1.22 -2.08
C THR A 120 -22.00 2.41 -1.23
N GLY A 121 -21.78 3.65 -1.68
CA GLY A 121 -22.16 4.85 -0.92
C GLY A 121 -21.33 5.10 0.35
N GLN A 122 -20.14 4.52 0.47
CA GLN A 122 -19.25 4.67 1.64
C GLN A 122 -18.43 5.97 1.62
N VAL A 123 -18.62 6.84 0.63
CA VAL A 123 -17.75 8.00 0.38
C VAL A 123 -18.48 9.29 0.74
N GLU A 124 -18.00 9.97 1.77
CA GLU A 124 -18.39 11.34 2.10
C GLU A 124 -17.70 12.31 1.13
N TYR A 125 -18.46 12.86 0.19
CA TYR A 125 -17.91 13.65 -0.91
C TYR A 125 -17.19 14.93 -0.48
N LEU A 126 -17.63 15.56 0.62
CA LEU A 126 -17.03 16.80 1.10
C LEU A 126 -15.61 16.57 1.68
N PRO A 127 -15.40 15.66 2.67
CA PRO A 127 -14.06 15.24 3.08
C PRO A 127 -13.21 14.72 1.92
N ALA A 128 -13.80 13.93 1.01
CA ALA A 128 -13.09 13.40 -0.14
C ALA A 128 -12.54 14.50 -1.06
N ALA A 129 -13.34 15.53 -1.38
CA ALA A 129 -12.91 16.65 -2.21
C ALA A 129 -11.75 17.44 -1.57
N ILE A 130 -11.82 17.68 -0.25
CA ILE A 130 -10.74 18.33 0.50
C ILE A 130 -9.46 17.49 0.42
N MET A 131 -9.56 16.19 0.65
CA MET A 131 -8.42 15.27 0.56
C MET A 131 -7.81 15.22 -0.84
N VAL A 132 -8.63 15.24 -1.90
CA VAL A 132 -8.16 15.24 -3.29
C VAL A 132 -7.36 16.51 -3.59
N ILE A 133 -7.89 17.69 -3.24
CA ILE A 133 -7.20 18.97 -3.48
C ILE A 133 -5.89 19.03 -2.70
N ALA A 134 -5.91 18.65 -1.41
CA ALA A 134 -4.70 18.62 -0.59
C ALA A 134 -3.66 17.64 -1.16
N SER A 135 -4.08 16.46 -1.60
CA SER A 135 -3.18 15.44 -2.18
C SER A 135 -2.59 15.85 -3.53
N LEU A 136 -3.35 16.55 -4.37
CA LEU A 136 -2.88 17.06 -5.66
C LEU A 136 -1.72 18.05 -5.50
N ILE A 137 -1.70 18.82 -4.41
CA ILE A 137 -0.62 19.76 -4.10
C ILE A 137 0.52 19.04 -3.37
N ALA A 138 0.21 18.21 -2.37
CA ALA A 138 1.20 17.57 -1.52
C ALA A 138 1.99 16.45 -2.22
N ALA A 139 1.36 15.65 -3.08
CA ALA A 139 1.99 14.49 -3.70
C ALA A 139 3.17 14.86 -4.63
N PRO A 140 3.06 15.87 -5.54
CA PRO A 140 4.19 16.31 -6.34
C PRO A 140 5.34 16.87 -5.49
N LEU A 141 5.04 17.65 -4.45
CA LEU A 141 6.03 18.19 -3.52
C LEU A 141 6.77 17.06 -2.79
N GLY A 142 6.03 16.08 -2.28
CA GLY A 142 6.60 14.88 -1.66
C GLY A 142 7.47 14.07 -2.62
N ALA A 143 7.04 13.90 -3.87
CA ALA A 143 7.80 13.20 -4.89
C ALA A 143 9.10 13.95 -5.25
N MET A 144 9.05 15.29 -5.38
CA MET A 144 10.21 16.12 -5.66
C MET A 144 11.22 16.10 -4.50
N ALA A 145 10.74 16.20 -3.26
CA ALA A 145 11.58 16.09 -2.07
C ALA A 145 12.20 14.69 -1.96
N GLY A 146 11.40 13.63 -2.15
CA GLY A 146 11.84 12.24 -2.07
C GLY A 146 12.93 11.87 -3.07
N LYS A 147 12.94 12.47 -4.27
CA LYS A 147 14.01 12.27 -5.27
C LYS A 147 15.40 12.69 -4.78
N LYS A 148 15.49 13.63 -3.84
CA LYS A 148 16.76 14.13 -3.29
C LYS A 148 17.23 13.36 -2.05
N VAL A 149 16.40 12.46 -1.53
CA VAL A 149 16.65 11.71 -0.29
C VAL A 149 17.18 10.32 -0.63
N ASN A 150 18.15 9.84 0.15
CA ASN A 150 18.69 8.50 -0.02
C ASN A 150 17.59 7.43 0.20
N THR A 151 17.58 6.37 -0.61
CA THR A 151 16.61 5.28 -0.54
C THR A 151 16.52 4.65 0.86
N LYS A 152 17.64 4.53 1.59
CA LYS A 152 17.65 4.04 2.98
C LYS A 152 16.85 4.95 3.91
N VAL A 153 17.04 6.27 3.80
CA VAL A 153 16.33 7.25 4.62
C VAL A 153 14.84 7.23 4.29
N LEU A 154 14.47 7.14 3.01
CA LEU A 154 13.07 7.05 2.59
C LEU A 154 12.39 5.79 3.16
N GLN A 155 13.10 4.65 3.15
CA GLN A 155 12.62 3.41 3.75
C GLN A 155 12.45 3.54 5.27
N THR A 156 13.40 4.18 5.97
CA THR A 156 13.30 4.42 7.41
C THR A 156 12.12 5.33 7.74
N ILE A 157 11.92 6.41 6.99
CA ILE A 157 10.76 7.31 7.17
C ILE A 157 9.47 6.53 6.97
N LEU A 158 9.36 5.74 5.90
CA LEU A 158 8.18 4.91 5.64
C LEU A 158 7.94 3.89 6.76
N ALA A 159 8.99 3.22 7.23
CA ALA A 159 8.89 2.25 8.33
C ALA A 159 8.40 2.91 9.64
N LEU A 160 8.93 4.09 9.97
CA LEU A 160 8.51 4.86 11.14
C LEU A 160 7.06 5.33 11.02
N LEU A 161 6.62 5.78 9.84
CA LEU A 161 5.23 6.19 9.61
C LEU A 161 4.25 5.01 9.75
N ILE A 162 4.59 3.83 9.21
CA ILE A 162 3.77 2.63 9.35
C ILE A 162 3.76 2.15 10.80
N LEU A 163 4.90 2.21 11.51
CA LEU A 163 4.97 1.86 12.93
C LEU A 163 4.12 2.81 13.79
N ALA A 164 4.21 4.12 13.58
CA ALA A 164 3.38 5.09 14.26
C ALA A 164 1.89 4.86 13.99
N THR A 165 1.55 4.54 12.74
CA THR A 165 0.17 4.24 12.35
C THR A 165 -0.33 2.94 12.99
N THR A 166 0.51 1.91 13.04
CA THR A 166 0.20 0.65 13.73
C THR A 166 -0.10 0.92 15.19
N ILE A 167 0.78 1.63 15.90
CA ILE A 167 0.57 1.96 17.32
C ILE A 167 -0.75 2.71 17.52
N LYS A 168 -1.00 3.74 16.71
CA LYS A 168 -2.24 4.54 16.79
C LYS A 168 -3.50 3.68 16.58
N VAL A 169 -3.52 2.86 15.53
CA VAL A 169 -4.69 2.03 15.22
C VAL A 169 -4.96 1.02 16.33
N TRP A 170 -3.91 0.41 16.89
CA TRP A 170 -4.06 -0.52 18.01
C TRP A 170 -4.50 0.18 19.30
N SER A 171 -4.07 1.42 19.57
CA SER A 171 -4.55 2.19 20.71
C SER A 171 -5.97 2.71 20.56
N ASP A 172 -6.45 2.88 19.33
CA ASP A 172 -7.84 3.29 19.07
C ASP A 172 -8.81 2.09 19.23
N ILE A 173 -8.31 0.85 19.15
CA ILE A 173 -9.11 -0.39 19.27
C ILE A 173 -9.26 -0.86 20.73
N PHE A 174 -8.25 -0.63 21.59
CA PHE A 174 -8.19 -1.10 22.98
C PHE A 174 -8.20 0.07 23.96
#